data_AF-A0A8S9UHV8-F1
#
_entry.id   AF-A0A8S9UHV8-F1
#
_cell.length_a   1.000
_cell.length_b   1.000
_cell.length_c   1.000
_cell.angle_alpha   90.00
_cell.angle_beta   90.00
_cell.angle_gamma   90.00
#
_symmetry.space_group_name_H-M   'P 1'
#
loop_
_entity.id
_entity.type
_entity.pdbx_description
1 polymer ?
#
loop_
_entity_poly.entity_id
_entity_poly.type
_entity_poly.pdbx_seq_one_letter_code
_entity_poly.pdbx_strand_id
1 'polypeptide(L)'
;MKWNSDMNFNGKNYAPWKARIKTLLQAKRLWDIVTRTELPPRRDACPDVVDSFWNREHEATAFLMTTLSDEMVIAVSNKTCAYEIFELLEKT
;
A
#
# COMPACT_ATOMS: atom_id res chain seq x y z
N MET A 1 9.64 11.92 -5.07
CA MET A 1 8.41 12.56 -5.59
C MET A 1 7.65 13.09 -4.39
N LYS A 2 7.40 14.40 -4.28
CA LYS A 2 6.57 14.95 -3.20
C LYS A 2 5.13 14.91 -3.66
N TRP A 3 4.26 14.22 -2.93
CA TRP A 3 2.83 14.27 -3.15
C TRP A 3 2.35 15.65 -2.69
N ASN A 4 1.81 16.45 -3.60
CA ASN A 4 1.11 17.69 -3.24
C ASN A 4 -0.32 17.34 -2.84
N SER A 5 -0.97 18.18 -2.03
CA SER A 5 -2.35 18.00 -1.55
C SER A 5 -3.35 17.60 -2.65
N ASP A 6 -3.13 18.09 -3.87
CA ASP A 6 -3.99 17.84 -5.04
C ASP A 6 -3.84 16.43 -5.65
N MET A 7 -2.74 15.72 -5.33
CA MET A 7 -2.50 14.35 -5.79
C MET A 7 -2.82 13.29 -4.73
N ASN A 8 -3.03 13.71 -3.48
CA ASN A 8 -3.40 12.82 -2.38
C ASN A 8 -4.81 12.28 -2.62
N PHE A 9 -5.00 10.99 -2.38
CA PHE A 9 -6.32 10.39 -2.43
C PHE A 9 -7.16 10.88 -1.25
N ASN A 10 -8.29 11.49 -1.59
CA ASN A 10 -9.26 12.05 -0.65
C ASN A 10 -10.63 11.35 -0.77
N GLY A 11 -10.66 10.12 -1.28
CA GLY A 11 -11.90 9.38 -1.57
C GLY A 11 -12.52 9.68 -2.93
N LYS A 12 -12.04 10.70 -3.67
CA LYS A 12 -12.53 11.00 -5.03
C LYS A 12 -11.52 10.56 -6.09
N ASN A 13 -12.00 10.36 -7.32
CA ASN A 13 -11.18 10.02 -8.49
C ASN A 13 -10.28 8.79 -8.26
N TYR A 14 -10.85 7.74 -7.66
CA TYR A 14 -10.16 6.50 -7.34
C TYR A 14 -9.44 5.88 -8.55
N ALA A 15 -10.09 5.80 -9.72
CA ALA A 15 -9.48 5.18 -10.91
C ALA A 15 -8.19 5.89 -11.39
N PRO A 16 -8.16 7.22 -11.56
CA PRO A 16 -6.93 7.95 -11.83
C PRO A 16 -5.84 7.77 -10.76
N TRP A 17 -6.19 7.80 -9.47
CA TRP A 17 -5.23 7.58 -8.39
C TRP A 17 -4.64 6.16 -8.44
N LYS A 18 -5.50 5.14 -8.57
CA LYS A 18 -5.11 3.73 -8.66
C LYS A 18 -4.14 3.49 -9.81
N ALA A 19 -4.40 4.06 -10.98
CA ALA A 19 -3.53 3.90 -12.15
C ALA A 19 -2.10 4.41 -11.88
N ARG A 20 -1.96 5.55 -11.18
CA ARG A 20 -0.67 6.12 -10.79
C ARG A 20 0.03 5.24 -9.75
N ILE A 21 -0.68 4.88 -8.68
CA ILE A 21 -0.15 4.06 -7.58
C ILE A 21 0.28 2.68 -8.08
N LYS A 22 -0.52 2.04 -8.93
CA LYS A 22 -0.16 0.77 -9.56
C LYS A 22 1.17 0.87 -10.30
N THR A 23 1.34 1.90 -11.15
CA THR A 23 2.58 2.11 -11.89
C THR A 23 3.79 2.29 -10.97
N LEU A 24 3.64 3.09 -9.90
CA LEU A 24 4.71 3.35 -8.94
C LEU A 24 5.06 2.12 -8.09
N LEU A 25 4.07 1.38 -7.60
CA LEU A 25 4.27 0.16 -6.83
C LEU A 25 4.84 -0.98 -7.68
N GLN A 26 4.46 -1.10 -8.96
CA GLN A 26 5.07 -2.06 -9.88
C GLN A 26 6.56 -1.77 -10.10
N ALA A 27 6.94 -0.50 -10.27
CA ALA A 27 8.34 -0.10 -10.39
C ALA A 27 9.16 -0.46 -9.13
N LYS A 28 8.52 -0.49 -7.96
CA LYS A 28 9.12 -0.90 -6.68
C LYS A 28 8.99 -2.39 -6.36
N ARG A 29 8.30 -3.18 -7.19
CA ARG A 29 7.94 -4.59 -6.91
C ARG A 29 7.14 -4.77 -5.61
N LEU A 30 6.25 -3.83 -5.33
CA LEU A 30 5.37 -3.81 -4.15
C LEU A 30 3.89 -4.03 -4.50
N TRP A 31 3.54 -4.02 -5.80
CA TRP A 31 2.15 -4.18 -6.23
C TRP A 31 1.55 -5.52 -5.78
N ASP A 32 2.34 -6.59 -5.83
CA ASP A 32 1.89 -7.93 -5.48
C ASP A 32 1.65 -8.07 -3.96
N ILE A 33 2.34 -7.26 -3.14
CA ILE A 33 2.12 -7.16 -1.70
C ILE A 33 0.78 -6.48 -1.41
N VAL A 34 0.51 -5.30 -2.00
CA VAL A 34 -0.74 -4.55 -1.73
C VAL A 34 -1.99 -5.24 -2.27
N THR A 35 -1.83 -6.07 -3.30
CA THR A 35 -2.93 -6.86 -3.88
C THR A 35 -3.05 -8.26 -3.27
N ARG A 36 -2.14 -8.63 -2.35
CA ARG A 36 -2.06 -9.97 -1.75
C ARG A 36 -1.94 -11.10 -2.79
N THR A 37 -1.39 -10.76 -3.95
CA THR A 37 -0.94 -11.74 -4.95
C THR A 37 0.29 -12.47 -4.43
N GLU A 38 1.15 -11.76 -3.69
CA GLU A 38 2.20 -12.35 -2.88
C GLU A 38 1.71 -12.50 -1.43
N LEU A 39 1.79 -13.73 -0.91
CA LEU A 39 1.34 -14.04 0.44
C LEU A 39 2.48 -13.94 1.46
N PRO A 40 2.19 -13.61 2.73
CA PRO A 40 3.19 -13.70 3.78
C PRO A 40 3.83 -15.08 3.82
N PRO A 41 5.16 -15.16 4.01
CA PRO A 41 5.86 -16.42 4.09
C PRO A 41 5.36 -17.26 5.27
N ARG A 42 5.51 -18.57 5.15
CA ARG A 42 5.19 -19.49 6.25
C ARG A 42 6.11 -19.22 7.44
N ARG A 43 5.64 -19.55 8.64
CA ARG A 43 6.39 -19.33 9.89
C ARG A 43 7.71 -20.12 9.96
N ASP A 44 7.81 -21.21 9.22
CA ASP A 44 8.98 -22.09 9.12
C ASP A 44 9.89 -21.76 7.91
N ALA A 45 9.61 -20.68 7.18
CA ALA A 45 10.46 -20.22 6.10
C ALA A 45 11.83 -19.73 6.63
N CYS A 46 12.82 -19.67 5.75
CA CYS A 46 14.11 -19.07 6.06
C CYS A 46 13.93 -17.63 6.60
N PRO A 47 14.61 -17.23 7.69
CA PRO A 47 14.51 -15.89 8.26
C PRO A 47 14.70 -14.77 7.23
N ASP A 48 15.66 -14.90 6.31
CA ASP A 48 15.92 -13.90 5.27
C ASP A 48 14.72 -13.66 4.34
N VAL A 49 13.92 -14.72 4.08
CA VAL A 49 12.70 -14.61 3.27
C VAL A 49 11.60 -13.90 4.05
N VAL A 50 11.48 -14.21 5.33
CA VAL A 50 10.53 -13.57 6.25
C VAL A 50 10.84 -12.08 6.36
N ASP A 51 12.09 -11.73 6.65
CA ASP A 51 12.53 -10.34 6.80
C ASP A 51 12.40 -9.56 5.49
N SER A 52 12.77 -10.16 4.36
CA SER A 52 12.60 -9.55 3.02
C SER A 52 11.14 -9.24 2.69
N PHE A 53 10.22 -10.15 3.03
CA PHE A 53 8.79 -9.91 2.84
C PHE A 53 8.31 -8.76 3.73
N TRP A 54 8.58 -8.80 5.03
CA TRP A 54 8.09 -7.77 5.95
C TRP A 54 8.71 -6.40 5.69
N ASN A 55 9.96 -6.32 5.25
CA ASN A 55 10.55 -5.05 4.83
C ASN A 55 9.79 -4.41 3.66
N ARG A 56 9.41 -5.22 2.65
CA ARG A 56 8.60 -4.74 1.53
C ARG A 56 7.16 -4.43 1.93
N GLU A 57 6.59 -5.17 2.87
CA GLU A 57 5.27 -4.87 3.44
C GLU A 57 5.27 -3.50 4.12
N HIS A 58 6.23 -3.23 4.99
CA HIS A 58 6.38 -1.92 5.64
C HIS A 58 6.62 -0.81 4.61
N GLU A 59 7.44 -1.05 3.59
CA GLU A 59 7.66 -0.10 2.51
C GLU A 59 6.36 0.20 1.73
N ALA A 60 5.57 -0.83 1.43
CA ALA A 60 4.29 -0.69 0.72
C ALA A 60 3.27 0.08 1.57
N THR A 61 3.17 -0.24 2.86
CA THR A 61 2.32 0.48 3.83
C THR A 61 2.73 1.94 3.92
N ALA A 62 4.01 2.23 4.18
CA ALA A 62 4.52 3.60 4.25
C ALA A 62 4.25 4.36 2.94
N PHE A 63 4.52 3.72 1.80
CA PHE A 63 4.26 4.31 0.49
C PHE A 63 2.79 4.70 0.34
N LEU A 64 1.85 3.78 0.59
CA LEU A 64 0.41 4.07 0.51
C LEU A 64 0.04 5.26 1.38
N MET A 65 0.48 5.30 2.65
CA MET A 65 0.19 6.39 3.59
C MET A 65 0.65 7.75 3.08
N THR A 66 1.78 7.84 2.37
CA THR A 66 2.24 9.11 1.76
C THR A 66 1.37 9.62 0.61
N THR A 67 0.47 8.78 0.10
CA THR A 67 -0.37 9.07 -1.07
C THR A 67 -1.81 9.43 -0.69
N LEU A 68 -2.11 9.44 0.61
CA LEU A 68 -3.43 9.68 1.17
C LEU A 68 -3.54 11.10 1.72
N SER A 69 -4.74 11.66 1.74
CA SER A 69 -5.03 12.84 2.55
C SER A 69 -5.05 12.46 4.04
N ASP A 70 -4.93 13.45 4.92
CA ASP A 70 -4.99 13.21 6.37
C ASP A 70 -6.31 12.54 6.80
N GLU A 71 -7.42 12.92 6.17
CA GLU A 71 -8.73 12.27 6.39
C GLU A 71 -8.70 10.78 6.04
N MET A 72 -8.06 10.43 4.91
CA MET A 72 -7.94 9.03 4.50
C MET A 72 -6.94 8.26 5.36
N VAL A 73 -5.86 8.90 5.82
CA VAL A 73 -4.93 8.33 6.81
C VAL A 73 -5.66 7.96 8.09
N ILE A 74 -6.55 8.82 8.59
CA ILE A 74 -7.38 8.53 9.76
C ILE A 74 -8.29 7.32 9.46
N ALA A 75 -8.93 7.29 8.30
CA ALA A 75 -9.84 6.20 7.92
C ALA A 75 -9.16 4.82 7.85
N VAL A 76 -7.89 4.76 7.43
CA VAL A 76 -7.12 3.50 7.33
C VAL A 76 -6.28 3.19 8.58
N SER A 77 -6.31 4.04 9.60
CA SER A 77 -5.43 3.94 10.78
C SER A 77 -5.58 2.65 11.60
N ASN A 78 -6.73 1.97 11.49
CA ASN A 78 -6.98 0.69 12.15
C ASN A 78 -6.55 -0.53 11.32
N LYS A 79 -5.98 -0.32 10.12
CA LYS A 79 -5.48 -1.38 9.25
C LYS A 79 -4.05 -1.71 9.60
N THR A 80 -3.72 -2.99 9.53
CA THR A 80 -2.45 -3.53 10.03
C THR A 80 -1.47 -3.90 8.93
N CYS A 81 -1.91 -3.94 7.67
CA CYS A 81 -1.05 -4.22 6.53
C CYS A 81 -1.48 -3.50 5.26
N ALA A 82 -0.55 -3.43 4.30
CA ALA A 82 -0.74 -2.71 3.05
C ALA A 82 -1.96 -3.21 2.24
N TYR A 83 -2.26 -4.51 2.29
CA TYR A 83 -3.44 -5.09 1.65
C TYR A 83 -4.75 -4.55 2.25
N GLU A 84 -4.87 -4.53 3.57
CA GLU A 84 -6.08 -4.06 4.25
C GLU A 84 -6.33 -2.57 4.00
N ILE A 85 -5.26 -1.78 3.92
CA ILE A 85 -5.33 -0.37 3.51
C ILE A 85 -5.86 -0.30 2.08
N PHE A 86 -5.21 -0.98 1.13
CA PHE A 86 -5.57 -0.90 -0.28
C PHE A 86 -7.01 -1.40 -0.56
N GLU A 87 -7.44 -2.46 0.12
CA GLU A 87 -8.80 -3.01 0.02
C GLU A 87 -9.87 -2.04 0.55
N LEU A 88 -9.59 -1.29 1.62
CA LEU A 88 -10.53 -0.27 2.11
C LEU A 88 -10.67 0.88 1.11
N LEU A 89 -9.55 1.33 0.55
CA LEU A 89 -9.52 2.41 -0.44
C LEU A 89 -10.25 2.03 -1.74
N GLU A 90 -10.26 0.74 -2.10
CA GLU A 90 -11.05 0.21 -3.22
C GLU A 90 -12.57 0.31 -3.01
N LYS A 91 -13.02 0.33 -1.75
CA LYS A 91 -14.44 0.32 -1.37
C LYS A 91 -14.96 1.72 -1.02
N THR A 92 -14.09 2.72 -0.98
CA THR A 92 -14.41 4.13 -0.65
C THR A 92 -14.79 4.88 -1.92
#